data_AF-A0A820W8S3-F1
#
_entry.id   AF-A0A820W8S3-F1
#
_cell.length_a   1.000
_cell.length_b   1.000
_cell.length_c   1.000
_cell.angle_alpha   90.00
_cell.angle_beta   90.00
_cell.angle_gamma   90.00
#
_symmetry.space_group_name_H-M   'P 1'
#
loop_
_entity.id
_entity.type
_entity.pdbx_description
1 polymer ?
#
loop_
_entity_poly.entity_id
_entity_poly.type
_entity_poly.pdbx_seq_one_letter_code
_entity_poly.pdbx_strand_id
1 'polypeptide(L)'
;DIHTINHVHELNQRWEHSIQSVSQRIQLLQNSVRNTESDIYSKSVEYPWQRSVAFNKVPYFINHSDQTTSWDHPKMLELMRSFSNFNDIRFSAYRTAMKLRTLQKRLCLDLTSLSDIISVFEEHQTIDSPNKNIDKYIDITEILYYLQSIFAKTSNEYPQLVNVTLTVDLALNWLLNIYDL
;
A
#
# COMPACT_ATOMS: atom_id res chain seq x y z
N ASP A 1 -23.00 -55.56 6.00
CA ASP A 1 -22.38 -55.61 7.35
C ASP A 1 -22.38 -54.25 8.02
N ILE A 2 -22.90 -54.20 9.24
CA ILE A 2 -22.97 -52.99 10.08
C ILE A 2 -21.58 -52.39 10.34
N HIS A 3 -20.55 -53.24 10.35
CA HIS A 3 -19.16 -52.85 10.52
C HIS A 3 -18.63 -51.94 9.41
N THR A 4 -18.99 -52.20 8.15
CA THR A 4 -18.54 -51.39 7.00
C THR A 4 -19.17 -50.01 7.00
N ILE A 5 -20.44 -49.93 7.42
CA ILE A 5 -21.19 -48.68 7.56
C ILE A 5 -20.58 -47.81 8.68
N ASN A 6 -20.26 -48.41 9.83
CA ASN A 6 -19.62 -47.71 10.94
C ASN A 6 -18.22 -47.19 10.55
N HIS A 7 -17.45 -47.97 9.79
CA HIS A 7 -16.12 -47.56 9.35
C HIS A 7 -16.17 -46.38 8.37
N VAL A 8 -17.12 -46.38 7.42
CA VAL A 8 -17.33 -45.25 6.50
C VAL A 8 -17.78 -44.00 7.25
N HIS A 9 -18.65 -44.15 8.26
CA HIS A 9 -19.08 -43.02 9.09
C HIS A 9 -17.91 -42.40 9.87
N GLU A 10 -17.04 -43.22 10.43
CA GLU A 10 -15.83 -42.77 11.13
C GLU A 10 -14.86 -42.03 10.19
N LEU A 11 -14.67 -42.55 8.97
CA LEU A 11 -13.83 -41.89 7.96
C LEU A 11 -14.41 -40.54 7.53
N ASN A 12 -15.73 -40.44 7.36
CA ASN A 12 -16.38 -39.17 7.06
C ASN A 12 -16.22 -38.14 8.19
N GLN A 13 -16.41 -38.55 9.45
CA GLN A 13 -16.18 -37.65 10.59
C GLN A 13 -14.73 -37.15 10.63
N ARG A 14 -13.76 -38.05 10.43
CA ARG A 14 -12.34 -37.67 10.38
C ARG A 14 -12.04 -36.70 9.24
N TRP A 15 -12.65 -36.92 8.08
CA TRP A 15 -12.51 -36.02 6.93
C TRP A 15 -13.11 -34.64 7.21
N GLU A 16 -14.31 -34.56 7.79
CA GLU A 16 -14.94 -33.29 8.18
C GLU A 16 -14.10 -32.52 9.20
N HIS A 17 -13.60 -33.20 10.24
CA HIS A 17 -12.70 -32.58 11.22
C HIS A 17 -11.41 -32.07 10.57
N SER A 18 -10.86 -32.82 9.61
CA SER A 18 -9.67 -32.41 8.87
C SER A 18 -9.93 -31.14 8.04
N ILE A 19 -11.01 -31.11 7.25
CA ILE A 19 -11.45 -29.94 6.47
C ILE A 19 -11.60 -28.72 7.40
N GLN A 20 -12.29 -28.89 8.53
CA GLN A 20 -12.54 -27.81 9.48
C GLN A 20 -11.22 -27.28 10.10
N SER A 21 -10.28 -28.16 10.41
CA SER A 21 -8.95 -27.78 10.92
C SER A 21 -8.14 -26.99 9.88
N VAL A 22 -8.22 -27.37 8.60
CA VAL A 22 -7.56 -26.68 7.49
C VAL A 22 -8.17 -25.30 7.28
N SER A 23 -9.49 -25.18 7.30
CA SER A 23 -10.19 -23.89 7.19
C SER A 23 -9.81 -22.94 8.33
N GLN A 24 -9.74 -23.42 9.57
CA GLN A 24 -9.28 -22.62 10.72
C GLN A 24 -7.83 -22.15 10.54
N ARG A 25 -6.96 -23.02 10.04
CA ARG A 25 -5.55 -22.69 9.79
C ARG A 25 -5.39 -21.64 8.70
N ILE A 26 -6.17 -21.74 7.62
CA ILE A 26 -6.23 -20.73 6.55
C ILE A 26 -6.68 -19.38 7.11
N GLN A 27 -7.72 -19.34 7.96
CA GLN A 27 -8.16 -18.10 8.60
C GLN A 27 -7.09 -17.47 9.50
N LEU A 28 -6.39 -18.28 10.30
CA LEU A 28 -5.30 -17.79 11.15
C LEU A 28 -4.14 -17.21 10.32
N LEU A 29 -3.76 -17.89 9.24
CA LEU A 29 -2.74 -17.40 8.31
C LEU A 29 -3.17 -16.10 7.61
N GLN A 30 -4.42 -16.03 7.14
CA GLN A 30 -4.96 -14.81 6.55
C GLN A 30 -4.96 -13.63 7.54
N ASN A 31 -5.28 -13.89 8.81
CA ASN A 31 -5.25 -12.86 9.85
C ASN A 31 -3.81 -12.44 10.20
N SER A 32 -2.84 -13.37 10.22
CA SER A 32 -1.45 -13.01 10.49
C SER A 32 -0.84 -12.21 9.34
N VAL A 33 -1.15 -12.57 8.08
CA VAL A 33 -0.69 -11.85 6.88
C VAL A 33 -1.25 -10.42 6.83
N ARG A 34 -2.53 -10.23 7.19
CA ARG A 34 -3.13 -8.88 7.31
C ARG A 34 -2.44 -8.03 8.38
N ASN A 35 -2.07 -8.64 9.51
CA ASN A 35 -1.33 -7.94 10.57
C ASN A 35 0.09 -7.56 10.11
N THR A 36 0.76 -8.40 9.34
CA THR A 36 2.11 -8.09 8.84
C THR A 36 2.14 -6.93 7.86
N GLU A 37 1.14 -6.77 6.98
CA GLU A 37 1.06 -5.60 6.10
C GLU A 37 0.83 -4.30 6.90
N SER A 38 -0.03 -4.36 7.92
CA SER A 38 -0.21 -3.25 8.86
C SER A 38 1.11 -2.92 9.60
N ASP A 39 1.89 -3.92 9.99
CA ASP A 39 3.16 -3.74 10.70
C ASP A 39 4.27 -3.17 9.81
N ILE A 40 4.33 -3.53 8.53
CA ILE A 40 5.34 -3.00 7.60
C ILE A 40 5.21 -1.49 7.47
N TYR A 41 4.00 -0.99 7.21
CA TYR A 41 3.75 0.43 7.02
C TYR A 41 3.57 1.21 8.33
N SER A 42 3.42 0.55 9.48
CA SER A 42 3.40 1.22 10.79
C SER A 42 4.65 2.08 11.03
N LYS A 43 5.79 1.71 10.43
CA LYS A 43 7.08 2.39 10.54
C LYS A 43 7.21 3.62 9.63
N SER A 44 6.20 3.95 8.82
CA SER A 44 6.23 5.17 7.99
C SER A 44 6.13 6.44 8.83
N VAL A 45 5.50 6.33 9.99
CA VAL A 45 5.32 7.41 10.97
C VAL A 45 6.05 7.11 12.27
N GLU A 46 6.32 8.17 13.02
CA GLU A 46 6.95 8.13 14.33
C GLU A 46 6.00 8.77 15.35
N TYR A 47 6.16 8.42 16.64
CA TYR A 47 5.42 9.05 17.73
C TYR A 47 5.56 10.59 17.63
N PRO A 48 4.46 11.37 17.78
CA PRO A 48 3.14 11.01 18.31
C PRO A 48 2.15 10.45 17.29
N TRP A 49 2.58 10.21 16.05
CA TRP A 49 1.71 9.72 15.00
C TRP A 49 1.66 8.19 14.96
N GLN A 50 0.48 7.67 14.69
CA GLN A 50 0.24 6.25 14.45
C GLN A 50 -0.56 6.08 13.16
N ARG A 51 -0.06 5.23 12.28
CA ARG A 51 -0.80 4.78 11.09
C ARG A 51 -1.79 3.70 11.49
N SER A 52 -3.01 3.79 10.97
CA SER A 52 -4.04 2.77 11.10
C SER A 52 -4.77 2.61 9.77
N VAL A 53 -5.62 1.59 9.66
CA VAL A 53 -6.32 1.26 8.41
C VAL A 53 -7.81 1.19 8.70
N ALA A 54 -8.62 1.90 7.91
CA ALA A 54 -10.07 1.90 8.03
C ALA A 54 -10.68 0.62 7.42
N PHE A 55 -11.98 0.40 7.63
CA PHE A 55 -12.69 -0.78 7.12
C PHE A 55 -12.64 -0.93 5.59
N ASN A 56 -12.50 0.18 4.87
CA ASN A 56 -12.36 0.24 3.41
C ASN A 56 -10.91 0.08 2.94
N LYS A 57 -9.98 -0.34 3.80
CA LYS A 57 -8.53 -0.46 3.55
C LYS A 57 -7.80 0.87 3.34
N VAL A 58 -8.46 2.02 3.46
CA VAL A 58 -7.80 3.33 3.34
C VAL A 58 -6.99 3.61 4.61
N PRO A 59 -5.69 3.97 4.49
CA PRO A 59 -4.89 4.37 5.64
C PRO A 59 -5.36 5.72 6.20
N TYR A 60 -5.33 5.84 7.53
CA TYR A 60 -5.50 7.10 8.23
C TYR A 60 -4.49 7.22 9.36
N PHE A 61 -4.27 8.45 9.83
CA PHE A 61 -3.21 8.78 10.78
C PHE A 61 -3.82 9.38 12.05
N ILE A 62 -3.43 8.83 13.19
CA ILE A 62 -3.86 9.25 14.52
C ILE A 62 -2.71 10.04 15.15
N ASN A 63 -2.98 11.26 15.60
CA ASN A 63 -2.03 12.04 16.39
C ASN A 63 -2.39 11.94 17.86
N HIS A 64 -1.54 11.27 18.63
CA HIS A 64 -1.76 11.08 20.06
C HIS A 64 -1.52 12.34 20.90
N SER A 65 -0.81 13.35 20.37
CA SER A 65 -0.52 14.59 21.11
C SER A 65 -1.75 15.50 21.22
N ASP A 66 -2.56 15.59 20.17
CA ASP A 66 -3.74 16.46 20.10
C ASP A 66 -5.05 15.68 19.99
N GLN A 67 -4.98 14.35 20.02
CA GLN A 67 -6.12 13.43 19.93
C GLN A 67 -6.93 13.62 18.65
N THR A 68 -6.25 13.89 17.53
CA THR A 68 -6.89 14.08 16.22
C THR A 68 -6.64 12.91 15.28
N THR A 69 -7.50 12.79 14.27
CA THR A 69 -7.33 11.87 13.14
C THR A 69 -7.27 12.65 11.82
N SER A 70 -6.47 12.17 10.88
CA SER A 70 -6.24 12.78 9.57
C SER A 70 -6.14 11.71 8.49
N TRP A 71 -6.68 11.99 7.31
CA TRP A 71 -6.46 11.16 6.11
C TRP A 71 -5.10 11.39 5.49
N ASP A 72 -4.53 12.59 5.72
CA ASP A 72 -3.22 12.95 5.21
C ASP A 72 -2.09 12.52 6.14
N HIS A 73 -1.04 11.98 5.52
CA HIS A 73 0.20 11.66 6.21
C HIS A 73 0.87 12.95 6.75
N PRO A 74 1.42 12.98 7.98
CA PRO A 74 2.01 14.20 8.56
C PRO A 74 3.13 14.83 7.70
N LYS A 75 4.01 14.01 7.12
CA LYS A 75 5.03 14.47 6.16
C LYS A 75 4.44 14.98 4.82
N MET A 76 3.24 14.55 4.42
CA MET A 76 2.52 15.13 3.28
C MET A 76 1.95 16.51 3.66
N LEU A 77 1.35 16.64 4.84
CA LEU A 77 0.89 17.94 5.34
C LEU A 77 2.03 18.97 5.43
N GLU A 78 3.19 18.54 5.93
CA GLU A 78 4.41 19.37 5.95
C GLU A 78 4.82 19.80 4.53
N LEU A 79 4.80 18.87 3.57
CA LEU A 79 5.10 19.15 2.18
C LEU A 79 4.10 20.16 1.57
N MET A 80 2.80 19.94 1.77
CA MET A 80 1.75 20.82 1.26
C MET A 80 1.86 22.23 1.84
N ARG A 81 2.20 22.35 3.13
CA ARG A 81 2.49 23.66 3.77
C ARG A 81 3.69 24.33 3.11
N SER A 82 4.75 23.59 2.80
CA SER A 82 5.95 24.14 2.15
C SER A 82 5.67 24.78 0.77
N PHE A 83 4.56 24.42 0.12
CA PHE A 83 4.19 25.01 -1.16
C PHE A 83 3.83 26.50 -1.07
N SER A 84 3.57 27.05 0.11
CA SER A 84 3.42 28.49 0.31
C SER A 84 4.66 29.26 -0.12
N ASN A 85 5.85 28.64 -0.02
CA ASN A 85 7.13 29.25 -0.40
C ASN A 85 7.22 29.56 -1.90
N PHE A 86 6.35 28.98 -2.73
CA PHE A 86 6.30 29.22 -4.17
C PHE A 86 5.20 30.20 -4.58
N ASN A 87 4.42 30.72 -3.63
CA ASN A 87 3.28 31.60 -3.96
C ASN A 87 3.70 32.95 -4.54
N ASP A 88 4.91 33.43 -4.22
CA ASP A 88 5.47 34.67 -4.76
C ASP A 88 5.96 34.55 -6.22
N ILE A 89 5.98 33.34 -6.79
CA ILE A 89 6.34 33.14 -8.19
C ILE A 89 5.24 33.74 -9.07
N ARG A 90 5.58 34.81 -9.79
CA ARG A 90 4.68 35.58 -10.66
C ARG A 90 3.92 34.72 -11.67
N PHE A 91 4.64 33.84 -12.36
CA PHE A 91 4.06 33.02 -13.42
C PHE A 91 3.46 31.73 -12.86
N SER A 92 2.17 31.51 -13.09
CA SER A 92 1.44 30.34 -12.60
C SER A 92 2.05 29.01 -13.06
N ALA A 93 2.49 28.92 -14.32
CA ALA A 93 3.12 27.71 -14.86
C ALA A 93 4.39 27.33 -14.09
N TYR A 94 5.27 28.30 -13.81
CA TYR A 94 6.48 28.07 -13.02
C TYR A 94 6.17 27.76 -11.56
N ARG A 95 5.15 28.39 -10.98
CA ARG A 95 4.69 28.07 -9.62
C ARG A 95 4.22 26.64 -9.51
N THR A 96 3.37 26.19 -10.44
CA THR A 96 2.91 24.79 -10.49
C THR A 96 4.08 23.84 -10.75
N ALA A 97 4.98 24.17 -11.68
CA ALA A 97 6.15 23.34 -11.96
C ALA A 97 7.07 23.18 -10.74
N MET A 98 7.30 24.25 -9.97
CA MET A 98 8.10 24.17 -8.73
C MET A 98 7.41 23.32 -7.67
N LYS A 99 6.10 23.49 -7.47
CA LYS A 99 5.32 22.64 -6.54
C LYS A 99 5.38 21.17 -6.94
N LEU A 100 5.18 20.86 -8.22
CA LEU A 100 5.29 19.51 -8.75
C LEU A 100 6.71 18.95 -8.64
N ARG A 101 7.75 19.75 -8.88
CA ARG A 101 9.14 19.31 -8.74
C ARG A 101 9.48 19.00 -7.29
N THR A 102 9.03 19.80 -6.34
CA THR A 102 9.23 19.54 -4.91
C THR A 102 8.48 18.28 -4.47
N LEU A 103 7.24 18.11 -4.94
CA LEU A 103 6.47 16.88 -4.72
C LEU A 103 7.19 15.65 -5.27
N GLN A 104 7.59 15.69 -6.54
CA GLN A 104 8.28 14.60 -7.23
C GLN A 104 9.52 14.16 -6.44
N LYS A 105 10.33 15.11 -5.99
CA LYS A 105 11.51 14.86 -5.17
C LYS A 105 11.19 14.24 -3.81
N ARG A 106 10.15 14.72 -3.13
CA ARG A 106 9.75 14.20 -1.82
C ARG A 106 9.20 12.77 -1.92
N LEU A 107 8.60 12.41 -3.05
CA LEU A 107 8.11 11.07 -3.37
C LEU A 107 9.17 10.17 -4.03
N CYS A 108 10.41 10.64 -4.19
CA CYS A 108 11.49 9.93 -4.90
C CYS A 108 11.17 9.53 -6.36
N LEU A 109 10.12 10.09 -6.96
CA LEU A 109 9.70 9.81 -8.33
C LEU A 109 10.66 10.41 -9.37
N ASP A 110 11.57 11.28 -8.96
CA ASP A 110 12.65 11.79 -9.81
C ASP A 110 13.84 10.84 -9.91
N LEU A 111 13.93 9.85 -9.01
CA LEU A 111 14.95 8.80 -9.03
C LEU A 111 14.45 7.51 -9.69
N THR A 112 13.13 7.36 -9.83
CA THR A 112 12.52 6.17 -10.42
C THR A 112 12.66 6.17 -11.94
N SER A 113 13.28 5.12 -12.49
CA SER A 113 13.38 4.92 -13.94
C SER A 113 12.04 4.52 -14.55
N LEU A 114 11.72 5.08 -15.72
CA LEU A 114 10.52 4.68 -16.48
C LEU A 114 10.59 3.20 -16.87
N SER A 115 11.79 2.69 -17.18
CA SER A 115 11.99 1.27 -17.52
C SER A 115 11.63 0.35 -16.34
N ASP A 116 11.97 0.74 -15.12
CA ASP A 116 11.62 -0.03 -13.92
C ASP A 116 10.11 -0.06 -13.72
N ILE A 117 9.44 1.08 -13.87
CA ILE A 117 7.98 1.18 -13.77
C ILE A 117 7.32 0.25 -14.79
N ILE A 118 7.75 0.30 -16.05
CA ILE A 118 7.21 -0.57 -17.11
C ILE A 118 7.43 -2.03 -16.76
N SER A 119 8.62 -2.41 -16.30
CA SER A 119 8.92 -3.80 -15.94
C SER A 119 8.03 -4.32 -14.80
N VAL A 120 7.76 -3.50 -13.78
CA VAL A 120 6.85 -3.87 -12.68
C VAL A 120 5.42 -4.06 -13.20
N PHE A 121 4.95 -3.17 -14.07
CA PHE A 121 3.62 -3.33 -14.68
C PHE A 121 3.52 -4.58 -15.54
N GLU A 122 4.53 -4.88 -16.36
CA GLU A 122 4.57 -6.08 -17.20
C GLU A 122 4.65 -7.37 -16.35
N GLU A 123 5.48 -7.38 -15.30
CA GLU A 123 5.57 -8.50 -14.35
C GLU A 123 4.23 -8.82 -13.69
N HIS A 124 3.39 -7.81 -13.41
CA HIS A 124 2.08 -8.04 -12.80
C HIS A 124 0.98 -8.33 -13.85
N GLN A 125 1.02 -7.67 -15.02
CA GLN A 125 0.05 -7.90 -16.10
C GLN A 125 0.21 -9.29 -16.74
N THR A 126 1.41 -9.89 -16.65
CA THR A 126 1.63 -11.28 -17.09
C THR A 126 1.00 -12.31 -16.16
N ILE A 127 0.70 -11.95 -14.91
CA ILE A 127 0.11 -12.85 -13.90
C ILE A 127 -1.43 -12.85 -13.98
N ASP A 128 -2.04 -11.71 -14.33
CA ASP A 128 -3.50 -11.55 -14.42
C ASP A 128 -3.98 -11.07 -15.80
N SER A 129 -4.24 -12.05 -16.68
CA SER A 129 -5.09 -11.99 -17.89
C SER A 129 -4.50 -11.40 -19.19
N PRO A 130 -4.66 -12.09 -20.33
CA PRO A 130 -4.22 -11.63 -21.66
C PRO A 130 -5.06 -10.48 -22.24
N ASN A 131 -6.03 -9.94 -21.49
CA ASN A 131 -6.83 -8.80 -21.91
C ASN A 131 -6.43 -7.55 -21.15
N LYS A 132 -5.82 -6.63 -21.90
CA LYS A 132 -5.44 -5.26 -21.56
C LYS A 132 -6.66 -4.40 -21.20
N ASN A 133 -7.35 -4.74 -20.11
CA ASN A 133 -8.49 -4.00 -19.61
C ASN A 133 -8.00 -2.79 -18.81
N ILE A 134 -7.73 -1.70 -19.52
CA ILE A 134 -7.41 -0.38 -18.97
C ILE A 134 -8.56 0.13 -18.05
N ASP A 135 -9.76 -0.44 -18.20
CA ASP A 135 -10.97 -0.08 -17.45
C ASP A 135 -11.16 -0.87 -16.13
N LYS A 136 -10.21 -1.70 -15.72
CA LYS A 136 -10.32 -2.43 -14.44
C LYS A 136 -9.97 -1.48 -13.29
N TYR A 137 -10.87 -1.37 -12.32
CA TYR A 137 -10.59 -0.70 -11.04
C TYR A 137 -9.44 -1.42 -10.32
N ILE A 138 -8.43 -0.65 -9.91
CA ILE A 138 -7.29 -1.13 -9.12
C ILE A 138 -7.63 -0.91 -7.64
N ASP A 139 -7.55 -1.94 -6.82
CA ASP A 139 -7.81 -1.81 -5.38
C ASP A 139 -6.57 -1.27 -4.62
N ILE A 140 -6.77 -0.77 -3.39
CA ILE A 140 -5.68 -0.17 -2.60
C ILE A 140 -4.54 -1.16 -2.34
N THR A 141 -4.86 -2.45 -2.20
CA THR A 141 -3.87 -3.51 -1.98
C THR A 141 -2.98 -3.68 -3.21
N GLU A 142 -3.58 -3.64 -4.40
CA GLU A 142 -2.89 -3.71 -5.69
C GLU A 142 -2.02 -2.46 -5.93
N ILE A 143 -2.52 -1.26 -5.59
CA ILE A 143 -1.71 -0.02 -5.62
C ILE A 143 -0.50 -0.13 -4.69
N LEU A 144 -0.69 -0.60 -3.45
CA LEU A 144 0.41 -0.78 -2.50
C LEU A 144 1.47 -1.74 -3.03
N TYR A 145 1.06 -2.84 -3.65
CA TYR A 145 1.98 -3.81 -4.24
C TYR A 145 2.79 -3.22 -5.39
N TYR A 146 2.16 -2.47 -6.30
CA TYR A 146 2.85 -1.76 -7.37
C TYR A 146 3.88 -0.76 -6.82
N LEU A 147 3.46 0.11 -5.90
CA LEU A 147 4.35 1.11 -5.30
C LEU A 147 5.51 0.45 -4.55
N GLN A 148 5.23 -0.62 -3.79
CA GLN A 148 6.26 -1.37 -3.06
C GLN A 148 7.30 -1.95 -4.03
N SER A 149 6.86 -2.55 -5.14
CA SER A 149 7.74 -3.14 -6.15
C SER A 149 8.59 -2.09 -6.86
N ILE A 150 7.98 -0.96 -7.24
CA ILE A 150 8.68 0.17 -7.89
C ILE A 150 9.74 0.75 -6.96
N PHE A 151 9.36 1.11 -5.72
CA PHE A 151 10.30 1.75 -4.80
C PHE A 151 11.32 0.79 -4.22
N ALA A 152 11.06 -0.53 -4.18
CA ALA A 152 12.09 -1.52 -3.89
C ALA A 152 13.18 -1.54 -4.97
N LYS A 153 12.81 -1.51 -6.26
CA LYS A 153 13.78 -1.37 -7.37
C LYS A 153 14.57 -0.07 -7.25
N THR A 154 13.89 1.06 -7.02
CA THR A 154 14.58 2.37 -6.84
C THR A 154 15.49 2.38 -5.60
N SER A 155 15.10 1.74 -4.50
CA SER A 155 15.92 1.64 -3.29
C SER A 155 17.14 0.73 -3.47
N ASN A 156 17.12 -0.23 -4.39
CA ASN A 156 18.31 -1.03 -4.69
C ASN A 156 19.40 -0.19 -5.35
N GLU A 157 19.01 0.77 -6.20
CA GLU A 157 19.94 1.72 -6.82
C GLU A 157 20.37 2.84 -5.86
N TYR A 158 19.43 3.36 -5.05
CA TYR A 158 19.65 4.50 -4.16
C TYR A 158 19.28 4.20 -2.69
N PRO A 159 19.97 3.25 -2.01
CA PRO A 159 19.56 2.73 -0.70
C PRO A 159 19.61 3.75 0.43
N GLN A 160 20.44 4.80 0.31
CA GLN A 160 20.56 5.86 1.31
C GLN A 160 19.54 6.99 1.11
N LEU A 161 18.87 7.05 -0.05
CA LEU A 161 17.97 8.14 -0.41
C LEU A 161 16.50 7.73 -0.33
N VAL A 162 16.20 6.44 -0.48
CA VAL A 162 14.83 5.93 -0.57
C VAL A 162 14.48 5.11 0.67
N ASN A 163 13.60 5.65 1.51
CA ASN A 163 12.93 4.86 2.53
C ASN A 163 11.65 4.28 1.93
N VAL A 164 11.70 3.01 1.50
CA VAL A 164 10.59 2.36 0.77
C VAL A 164 9.26 2.49 1.51
N THR A 165 9.22 2.18 2.80
CA THR A 165 7.99 2.21 3.60
C THR A 165 7.35 3.60 3.61
N LEU A 166 8.15 4.64 3.86
CA LEU A 166 7.67 6.02 3.88
C LEU A 166 7.25 6.48 2.48
N THR A 167 8.07 6.19 1.47
CA THR A 167 7.83 6.65 0.10
C THR A 167 6.55 6.02 -0.48
N VAL A 168 6.30 4.74 -0.21
CA VAL A 168 5.05 4.05 -0.58
C VAL A 168 3.84 4.74 0.06
N ASP A 169 3.87 4.99 1.37
CA ASP A 169 2.75 5.63 2.07
C ASP A 169 2.49 7.07 1.58
N LEU A 170 3.55 7.84 1.30
CA LEU A 170 3.40 9.19 0.76
C LEU A 170 2.86 9.18 -0.68
N ALA A 171 3.33 8.25 -1.52
CA ALA A 171 2.86 8.11 -2.89
C ALA A 171 1.40 7.64 -2.93
N LEU A 172 1.03 6.68 -2.08
CA LEU A 172 -0.36 6.25 -1.92
C LEU A 172 -1.24 7.42 -1.47
N ASN A 173 -0.85 8.14 -0.41
CA ASN A 173 -1.62 9.29 0.07
C ASN A 173 -1.80 10.36 -1.01
N TRP A 174 -0.76 10.62 -1.82
CA TRP A 174 -0.87 11.54 -2.95
C TRP A 174 -1.84 11.06 -4.03
N LEU A 175 -1.80 9.76 -4.39
CA LEU A 175 -2.71 9.18 -5.38
C LEU A 175 -4.17 9.22 -4.91
N LEU A 176 -4.43 8.85 -3.65
CA LEU A 176 -5.76 8.91 -3.05
C LEU A 176 -6.31 10.34 -3.11
N ASN A 177 -5.50 11.35 -2.79
CA ASN A 177 -5.91 12.76 -2.82
C ASN A 177 -6.22 13.29 -4.23
N ILE A 178 -5.62 12.73 -5.28
CA ILE A 178 -5.87 13.15 -6.67
C ILE A 178 -7.11 12.45 -7.24
N TYR A 179 -7.21 11.15 -7.00
CA TYR A 179 -8.20 10.30 -7.67
C TYR A 179 -9.44 10.02 -6.83
N ASP A 180 -9.49 10.50 -5.59
CA ASP A 180 -10.60 10.32 -4.64
C ASP A 180 -11.05 8.85 -4.56
N LEU A 181 -10.05 7.96 -4.47
CA LEU A 181 -10.20 6.50 -4.39
C LEU A 181 -10.75 6.05 -3.02
#